data_AF-A0A967WCA5-F1
#
_entry.id   AF-A0A967WCA5-F1
#
_cell.length_a   1.000
_cell.length_b   1.000
_cell.length_c   1.000
_cell.angle_alpha   90.00
_cell.angle_beta   90.00
_cell.angle_gamma   90.00
#
_symmetry.space_group_name_H-M   'P 1'
#
loop_
_entity.id
_entity.type
_entity.pdbx_description
1 polymer ?
#
loop_
_entity_poly.entity_id
_entity_poly.type
_entity_poly.pdbx_seq_one_letter_code
_entity_poly.pdbx_strand_id
1 'polypeptide(L)' 'EAVWGYDSSIGSGRTVDVHIRHLRKKLEDDPAAPRWLVTVRGVGYKFEP' A
#
# COMPACT_ATOMS: atom_id res chain seq x y z
N GLU A 1 -10.11 -1.19 14.57
CA GLU A 1 -10.82 -1.29 13.28
C GLU A 1 -9.81 -1.52 12.16
N ALA A 2 -9.80 -2.72 11.58
CA ALA A 2 -8.96 -3.03 10.42
C ALA A 2 -9.74 -2.65 9.15
N VAL A 3 -9.07 -1.98 8.20
CA VAL A 3 -9.64 -1.43 6.95
C VAL A 3 -10.27 -2.50 6.03
N TRP A 4 -10.20 -3.78 6.38
CA TRP A 4 -10.65 -4.87 5.53
C TRP A 4 -11.65 -5.78 6.26
N GLY A 5 -12.88 -5.29 6.37
CA GLY A 5 -14.05 -6.17 6.52
C GLY A 5 -14.34 -6.81 5.16
N TYR A 6 -14.07 -8.11 5.06
CA TYR A 6 -14.54 -9.05 4.03
C TYR A 6 -15.23 -8.46 2.79
N ASP A 7 -14.48 -8.34 1.70
CA ASP A 7 -14.99 -8.76 0.39
C ASP A 7 -13.81 -9.22 -0.47
N SER A 8 -13.55 -10.53 -0.43
CA SER A 8 -12.56 -11.22 -1.25
C SER A 8 -12.96 -11.31 -2.74
N SER A 9 -13.98 -10.57 -3.19
CA SER A 9 -14.52 -10.58 -4.55
C SER A 9 -14.48 -9.24 -5.30
N ILE A 10 -14.05 -8.13 -4.67
CA ILE A 10 -13.85 -6.86 -5.39
C ILE A 10 -12.43 -6.80 -5.96
N GLY A 11 -12.28 -7.17 -7.23
CA GLY A 11 -11.03 -7.22 -8.01
C GLY A 11 -10.21 -5.92 -8.07
N SER A 12 -9.55 -5.55 -6.97
CA SER A 12 -9.00 -4.21 -6.76
C SER A 12 -7.54 -4.16 -6.34
N GLY A 13 -6.77 -5.25 -6.48
CA GLY A 13 -5.32 -5.24 -6.21
C GLY A 13 -4.59 -4.11 -6.95
N ARG A 14 -4.95 -3.87 -8.23
CA ARG A 14 -4.45 -2.73 -9.02
C ARG A 14 -4.87 -1.36 -8.47
N THR A 15 -6.07 -1.24 -7.90
CA THR A 15 -6.58 0.03 -7.34
C THR A 15 -5.80 0.39 -6.07
N VAL A 16 -5.53 -0.59 -5.20
CA VAL A 16 -4.69 -0.40 -4.01
C VAL A 16 -3.28 0.05 -4.42
N ASP A 17 -2.66 -0.60 -5.40
CA ASP A 17 -1.32 -0.25 -5.87
C ASP A 17 -1.23 1.19 -6.39
N VAL A 18 -2.28 1.68 -7.08
CA VAL A 18 -2.35 3.07 -7.56
C VAL A 18 -2.38 4.05 -6.38
N HIS A 19 -3.20 3.78 -5.37
CA HIS A 19 -3.26 4.64 -4.19
C HIS A 19 -1.98 4.59 -3.37
N ILE A 20 -1.36 3.42 -3.20
CA ILE A 20 -0.05 3.29 -2.55
C ILE A 20 1.02 4.07 -3.31
N ARG A 21 1.03 4.02 -4.65
CA ARG A 21 1.95 4.82 -5.47
C ARG A 21 1.75 6.32 -5.24
N HIS A 22 0.50 6.78 -5.17
CA HIS A 22 0.21 8.20 -4.89
C HIS A 22 0.63 8.61 -3.47
N LEU A 23 0.47 7.74 -2.48
CA LEU A 23 0.91 8.00 -1.11
C LEU A 23 2.43 8.06 -1.01
N ARG A 24 3.15 7.12 -1.62
CA ARG A 24 4.62 7.14 -1.65
C ARG A 24 5.18 8.42 -2.25
N LYS A 25 4.58 8.92 -3.32
CA LYS A 25 4.95 10.21 -3.93
C LYS A 25 4.78 11.43 -3.02
N LYS A 26 3.92 11.34 -2.00
CA LYS A 26 3.63 12.44 -1.08
C LYS A 26 4.38 12.32 0.25
N LEU A 27 4.69 11.10 0.66
CA LEU A 27 5.21 10.80 2.00
C LEU A 27 6.71 10.42 2.00
N GLU A 28 7.22 9.85 0.92
CA GLU A 28 8.60 9.37 0.83
C GLU A 28 9.49 10.43 0.19
N ASP A 29 10.73 10.53 0.67
CA ASP A 29 11.75 11.36 0.02
C ASP A 29 12.11 10.80 -1.37
N ASP A 30 12.23 9.46 -1.47
CA ASP A 30 12.34 8.73 -2.73
C ASP A 30 11.26 7.64 -2.83
N PRO A 31 10.23 7.81 -3.69
CA PRO A 31 9.17 6.82 -3.88
C PRO A 31 9.64 5.46 -4.40
N ALA A 32 10.84 5.37 -5.00
CA ALA A 32 11.43 4.12 -5.45
C ALA A 32 12.14 3.36 -4.31
N ALA A 33 12.49 4.06 -3.23
CA ALA A 33 13.08 3.51 -2.01
C ALA A 33 12.21 3.86 -0.79
N PRO A 34 10.96 3.35 -0.71
CA PRO A 34 10.01 3.75 0.32
C PRO A 34 10.47 3.26 1.70
N ARG A 35 10.52 4.19 2.65
CA ARG A 35 10.89 3.98 4.04
C ARG A 35 9.67 3.82 4.94
N TRP A 36 8.58 4.54 4.62
CA TRP A 36 7.37 4.56 5.43
C TRP A 36 6.33 3.53 4.98
N LEU A 37 6.12 3.35 3.68
CA LEU A 37 5.15 2.41 3.11
C LEU A 37 5.86 1.28 2.39
N VAL A 38 6.18 0.21 3.10
CA VAL A 38 6.97 -0.94 2.63
C VAL A 38 6.07 -2.00 1.99
N THR A 39 6.50 -2.56 0.85
CA THR A 39 5.81 -3.71 0.23
C THR A 39 6.29 -5.01 0.88
N VAL A 40 5.37 -5.76 1.47
CA VAL A 40 5.60 -7.12 1.96
C VAL A 40 5.06 -8.09 0.92
N ARG A 41 5.96 -8.69 0.14
CA ARG A 41 5.59 -9.59 -0.96
C ARG A 41 4.73 -10.75 -0.47
N GLY A 42 3.64 -11.04 -1.19
CA GLY A 42 2.69 -12.10 -0.84
C GLY A 42 1.73 -11.75 0.31
N VAL A 43 1.87 -10.57 0.92
CA VAL A 43 1.04 -10.11 2.04
C VAL A 43 0.33 -8.79 1.71
N GLY A 44 1.06 -7.79 1.21
CA GLY A 44 0.53 -6.48 0.89
C GLY A 44 1.49 -5.34 1.24
N TYR A 45 1.02 -4.34 1.97
CA TYR A 45 1.77 -3.15 2.34
C TYR A 45 1.77 -2.94 3.85
N LYS A 46 2.87 -2.46 4.40
CA LYS A 46 3.05 -2.17 5.82
C LYS A 46 3.52 -0.74 6.00
N PHE A 47 2.98 -0.06 7.01
CA PHE A 47 3.49 1.22 7.46
C PHE A 47 4.58 1.01 8.52
N GLU A 48 5.75 1.58 8.32
CA GLU A 48 6.90 1.53 9.23
C GLU A 48 7.37 2.96 9.56
N PRO A 49 7.38 3.38 10.84
CA PRO A 49 7.91 4.68 11.24
C PRO A 49 9.45 4.74 11.28
#